data_AF-A0A550BTX7-F1
#
_entry.id   AF-A0A550BTX7-F1
#
_cell.length_a   1.000
_cell.length_b   1.000
_cell.length_c   1.000
_cell.angle_alpha   90.00
_cell.angle_beta   90.00
_cell.angle_gamma   90.00
#
_symmetry.space_group_name_H-M   'P 1'
#
loop_
_entity.id
_entity.type
_entity.pdbx_description
1 polymer ?
#
loop_
_entity_poly.entity_id
_entity_poly.type
_entity_poly.pdbx_seq_one_letter_code
_entity_poly.pdbx_strand_id
1 'polypeptide(L)'
;KNVLSEVNDARNKQSPINRLPPSLLLRIFNVLRPTYSDYRPRRPGMYLKQWIVVSLVCRYWRDACLASPSLWATVDLCSAPFAAAQQFVERSADAPLQLFYSADQPAFTDDDKAILDAIVTHHSGRVEQLHIVTD
;
A
#
# COMPACT_ATOMS: atom_id res chain seq x y z
N LYS A 1 -28.69 -1.97 -0.44
CA LYS A 1 -27.92 -1.42 -1.59
C LYS A 1 -28.54 -0.07 -1.95
N ASN A 2 -27.74 0.98 -2.14
CA ASN A 2 -28.21 2.36 -2.32
C ASN A 2 -28.30 2.68 -3.83
N VAL A 3 -29.47 3.13 -4.31
CA VAL A 3 -29.74 3.42 -5.73
C VAL A 3 -28.69 4.35 -6.36
N LEU A 4 -28.17 5.33 -5.60
CA LEU A 4 -27.12 6.25 -6.07
C LEU A 4 -25.80 5.53 -6.39
N SER A 5 -25.47 4.47 -5.65
CA SER A 5 -24.25 3.69 -5.91
C SER A 5 -24.35 2.89 -7.20
N GLU A 6 -25.55 2.46 -7.58
CA GLU A 6 -25.79 1.68 -8.80
C GLU A 6 -25.73 2.55 -10.05
N VAL A 7 -26.29 3.76 -10.00
CA VAL A 7 -26.18 4.76 -11.08
C VAL A 7 -24.73 5.18 -11.31
N ASN A 8 -23.98 5.44 -10.22
CA ASN A 8 -22.56 5.79 -10.32
C ASN A 8 -21.73 4.65 -10.92
N ASP A 9 -22.03 3.40 -10.57
CA ASP A 9 -21.37 2.24 -11.16
C ASP A 9 -21.66 2.11 -12.66
N ALA A 10 -22.92 2.26 -13.07
CA ALA A 10 -23.30 2.22 -14.48
C ALA A 10 -22.59 3.31 -15.30
N ARG A 11 -22.52 4.52 -14.76
CA ARG A 11 -21.77 5.63 -15.38
C ARG A 11 -20.27 5.34 -15.43
N ASN A 12 -19.70 4.84 -14.35
CA ASN A 12 -18.27 4.52 -14.29
C ASN A 12 -17.90 3.44 -15.33
N LYS A 13 -18.73 2.41 -15.51
CA LYS A 13 -18.51 1.37 -16.54
C LYS A 13 -18.44 1.92 -17.98
N GLN A 14 -19.04 3.09 -18.24
CA GLN A 14 -18.96 3.71 -19.57
C GLN A 14 -17.61 4.37 -19.84
N SER A 15 -16.85 4.73 -18.80
CA SER A 15 -15.52 5.33 -18.92
C SER A 15 -14.52 4.36 -19.58
N PRO A 16 -13.72 4.80 -20.58
CA PRO A 16 -12.79 3.93 -21.30
C PRO A 16 -11.81 3.18 -20.39
N ILE A 17 -11.29 3.83 -19.35
CA ILE A 17 -10.34 3.21 -18.41
C ILE A 17 -10.97 2.07 -17.60
N ASN A 18 -12.27 2.13 -17.34
CA ASN A 18 -13.01 1.10 -16.61
C ASN A 18 -13.39 -0.11 -17.47
N ARG A 19 -13.12 -0.05 -18.78
CA ARG A 19 -13.25 -1.21 -19.69
C ARG A 19 -11.99 -2.06 -19.73
N LEU A 20 -10.88 -1.57 -19.18
CA LEU A 20 -9.65 -2.34 -19.07
C LEU A 20 -9.87 -3.53 -18.12
N PRO A 21 -9.34 -4.73 -18.43
CA PRO A 21 -9.31 -5.83 -17.49
C PRO A 21 -8.58 -5.46 -16.19
N PRO A 22 -8.91 -6.10 -15.06
CA PRO A 22 -8.25 -5.82 -13.77
C PRO A 22 -6.72 -5.93 -13.84
N SER A 23 -6.20 -6.89 -14.62
CA SER A 23 -4.75 -7.08 -14.79
C SER A 23 -4.03 -5.88 -15.41
N LEU A 24 -4.67 -5.17 -16.34
CA LEU A 24 -4.11 -3.97 -16.95
C LEU A 24 -4.19 -2.77 -16.01
N LEU A 25 -5.31 -2.61 -15.28
CA LEU A 25 -5.42 -1.59 -14.24
C LEU A 25 -4.36 -1.77 -13.17
N LEU A 26 -4.16 -3.00 -12.70
CA LEU A 26 -3.14 -3.33 -11.71
C LEU A 26 -1.72 -3.03 -12.21
N ARG A 27 -1.43 -3.28 -13.50
CA ARG A 27 -0.15 -2.85 -14.10
C ARG A 27 0.03 -1.33 -14.05
N ILE A 28 -1.03 -0.57 -14.35
CA ILE A 28 -1.00 0.89 -14.26
C ILE A 28 -0.79 1.33 -12.81
N PHE A 29 -1.53 0.77 -11.86
CA PHE A 29 -1.42 1.12 -10.44
C PHE A 29 -0.05 0.76 -9.84
N ASN A 30 0.58 -0.31 -10.31
CA ASN A 30 1.94 -0.66 -9.90
C ASN A 30 2.98 0.41 -10.27
N VAL A 31 2.77 1.19 -11.34
CA VAL A 31 3.65 2.33 -11.68
C VAL A 31 3.57 3.44 -10.63
N LEU A 32 2.44 3.55 -9.92
CA LEU A 32 2.23 4.54 -8.87
C LEU A 32 2.86 4.12 -7.55
N ARG A 33 3.23 2.85 -7.39
CA ARG A 33 3.99 2.41 -6.22
C ARG A 33 5.36 3.11 -6.25
N PRO A 34 5.88 3.53 -5.09
CA PRO A 34 7.23 4.02 -5.05
C PRO A 34 8.18 2.88 -5.46
N THR A 35 8.86 3.07 -6.58
CA THR A 35 9.92 2.19 -7.04
C THR A 35 11.24 2.80 -6.57
N TYR A 36 11.83 2.22 -5.53
CA TYR A 36 13.16 2.62 -5.08
C TYR A 36 14.18 1.78 -5.84
N SER A 37 14.40 2.14 -7.12
CA SER A 37 15.44 1.53 -7.97
C SER A 37 16.86 1.84 -7.50
N ASP A 38 16.99 2.84 -6.65
CA ASP A 38 18.27 3.33 -6.19
C ASP A 38 18.57 2.69 -4.83
N TYR A 39 19.76 2.11 -4.65
CA TYR A 39 20.25 1.53 -3.39
C TYR A 39 20.21 2.48 -2.17
N ARG A 40 19.80 3.73 -2.37
CA ARG A 40 19.54 4.69 -1.30
C ARG A 40 18.06 4.64 -0.93
N PRO A 41 17.69 4.10 0.24
CA PRO A 41 16.33 4.23 0.72
C PRO A 41 16.03 5.73 0.84
N ARG A 42 15.16 6.24 -0.05
CA ARG A 42 14.61 7.59 0.09
C ARG A 42 13.39 7.47 0.97
N ARG A 43 13.18 8.44 1.86
CA ARG A 43 11.95 8.51 2.64
C ARG A 43 10.77 8.37 1.68
N PRO A 44 9.79 7.50 1.98
CA PRO A 44 8.55 7.56 1.25
C PRO A 44 7.93 8.93 1.42
N GLY A 45 7.98 9.74 0.37
CA GLY A 45 7.28 11.01 0.35
C GLY A 45 5.77 10.79 0.45
N MET A 46 4.99 11.86 0.28
CA MET A 46 3.52 11.77 0.17
C MET A 46 3.06 10.73 -0.88
N TYR A 47 3.94 10.31 -1.80
CA TYR A 47 3.73 9.29 -2.83
C TYR A 47 3.22 7.94 -2.32
N LEU A 48 3.65 7.42 -1.16
CA LEU A 48 3.07 6.18 -0.62
C LEU A 48 1.59 6.32 -0.29
N LYS A 49 1.18 7.51 0.15
CA LYS A 49 -0.22 7.83 0.43
C LYS A 49 -1.00 8.09 -0.87
N GLN A 50 -0.32 8.53 -1.94
CA GLN A 50 -0.95 8.88 -3.22
C GLN A 50 -1.45 7.67 -4.01
N TRP A 51 -0.73 6.53 -4.02
CA TRP A 51 -1.22 5.39 -4.79
C TRP A 51 -2.53 4.83 -4.23
N ILE A 52 -2.74 4.87 -2.89
CA ILE A 52 -3.98 4.40 -2.24
C ILE A 52 -5.21 5.13 -2.77
N VAL A 53 -5.06 6.39 -3.23
CA VAL A 53 -6.15 7.19 -3.79
C VAL A 53 -6.82 6.47 -4.97
N VAL A 54 -6.09 5.63 -5.73
CA VAL A 54 -6.70 4.84 -6.81
C VAL A 54 -7.74 3.85 -6.30
N SER A 55 -7.58 3.32 -5.09
CA SER A 55 -8.57 2.45 -4.44
C SER A 55 -9.85 3.21 -3.99
N LEU A 56 -9.84 4.54 -4.06
CA LEU A 56 -10.96 5.39 -3.67
C LEU A 56 -11.79 5.90 -4.85
N VAL A 57 -11.31 5.74 -6.09
CA VAL A 57 -11.93 6.29 -7.31
C VAL A 57 -13.32 5.70 -7.56
N CYS A 58 -13.43 4.38 -7.62
CA CYS A 58 -14.70 3.67 -7.81
C CYS A 58 -14.63 2.25 -7.23
N ARG A 59 -15.78 1.58 -7.13
CA ARG A 59 -15.84 0.18 -6.62
C ARG A 59 -14.97 -0.77 -7.43
N TYR A 60 -15.01 -0.68 -8.75
CA TYR A 60 -14.22 -1.53 -9.63
C TYR A 60 -12.70 -1.41 -9.37
N TRP A 61 -12.19 -0.19 -9.16
CA TRP A 61 -10.77 0.03 -8.87
C TRP A 61 -10.42 -0.45 -7.47
N ARG A 62 -11.30 -0.22 -6.48
CA ARG A 62 -11.15 -0.74 -5.13
C ARG A 62 -11.03 -2.26 -5.12
N ASP A 63 -11.96 -2.94 -5.79
CA ASP A 63 -12.00 -4.40 -5.84
C ASP A 63 -10.74 -4.95 -6.52
N ALA A 64 -10.28 -4.31 -7.61
CA ALA A 64 -9.02 -4.67 -8.25
C ALA A 64 -7.82 -4.50 -7.30
N CYS A 65 -7.73 -3.36 -6.59
CA CYS A 65 -6.63 -3.11 -5.65
C CYS A 65 -6.62 -4.10 -4.48
N LEU A 66 -7.79 -4.39 -3.89
CA LEU A 66 -7.92 -5.34 -2.78
C LEU A 66 -7.60 -6.77 -3.21
N ALA A 67 -7.87 -7.12 -4.47
CA ALA A 67 -7.53 -8.43 -5.03
C ALA A 67 -6.04 -8.58 -5.40
N SER A 68 -5.20 -7.55 -5.22
CA SER A 68 -3.77 -7.61 -5.53
C SER A 68 -2.91 -7.39 -4.29
N PRO A 69 -2.51 -8.47 -3.60
CA PRO A 69 -1.72 -8.37 -2.36
C PRO A 69 -0.40 -7.62 -2.55
N SER A 70 0.22 -7.75 -3.72
CA SER A 70 1.48 -7.07 -4.06
C SER A 70 1.42 -5.54 -3.92
N LEU A 71 0.27 -4.90 -4.15
CA LEU A 71 0.12 -3.46 -4.00
C LEU A 71 0.28 -3.01 -2.54
N TRP A 72 -0.06 -3.87 -1.59
CA TRP A 72 -0.07 -3.57 -0.15
C TRP A 72 1.23 -3.97 0.55
N ALA A 73 2.17 -4.59 -0.17
CA ALA A 73 3.36 -5.19 0.41
C ALA A 73 4.48 -4.18 0.73
N THR A 74 4.29 -2.90 0.39
CA THR A 74 5.23 -1.82 0.74
C THR A 74 4.68 -1.07 1.96
N VAL A 75 5.28 -1.30 3.13
CA VAL A 75 4.79 -0.80 4.42
C VAL A 75 5.68 0.33 4.93
N ASP A 76 5.07 1.48 5.20
CA ASP A 76 5.71 2.64 5.84
C ASP A 76 5.55 2.53 7.36
N LEU A 77 6.65 2.37 8.08
CA LEU A 77 6.71 2.31 9.54
C LEU A 77 7.15 3.65 10.15
N CYS A 78 7.22 4.73 9.37
CA CYS A 78 7.64 6.05 9.85
C CYS A 78 6.46 7.01 10.02
N SER A 79 5.64 7.11 8.98
CA SER A 79 4.65 8.21 8.84
C SER A 79 3.20 7.75 8.77
N ALA A 80 2.99 6.43 8.70
CA ALA A 80 1.67 5.83 8.69
C ALA A 80 1.22 5.53 10.13
N PRO A 81 -0.04 5.82 10.48
CA PRO A 81 -0.59 5.35 11.75
C PRO A 81 -0.46 3.83 11.87
N PHE A 82 -0.23 3.32 13.08
CA PHE A 82 -0.13 1.88 13.38
C PHE A 82 -1.21 1.04 12.69
N ALA A 83 -2.48 1.45 12.81
CA ALA A 83 -3.61 0.76 12.20
C ALA A 83 -3.54 0.72 10.66
N ALA A 84 -3.00 1.74 10.01
CA ALA A 84 -2.84 1.77 8.57
C ALA A 84 -1.75 0.77 8.12
N ALA A 85 -0.62 0.73 8.83
CA ALA A 85 0.45 -0.20 8.52
C ALA A 85 0.03 -1.67 8.80
N GLN A 86 -0.74 -1.93 9.85
CA GLN A 86 -1.36 -3.26 10.07
C GLN A 86 -2.26 -3.68 8.89
N GLN A 87 -3.13 -2.78 8.41
CA GLN A 87 -3.99 -3.07 7.25
C GLN A 87 -3.18 -3.41 5.99
N PHE A 88 -2.00 -2.80 5.81
CA PHE A 88 -1.12 -3.12 4.69
C PHE A 88 -0.52 -4.53 4.84
N VAL A 89 -0.06 -4.88 6.04
CA VAL A 89 0.47 -6.22 6.34
C VAL A 89 -0.60 -7.31 6.15
N GLU A 90 -1.84 -7.05 6.57
CA GLU A 90 -2.97 -7.96 6.37
C GLU A 90 -3.33 -8.13 4.90
N ARG A 91 -3.50 -7.02 4.17
CA ARG A 91 -3.89 -7.04 2.75
C ARG A 91 -2.82 -7.59 1.83
N SER A 92 -1.57 -7.57 2.25
CA SER A 92 -0.46 -8.15 1.49
C SER A 92 -0.41 -9.68 1.54
N ALA A 93 -1.25 -10.35 2.34
CA ALA A 93 -1.40 -11.81 2.34
C ALA A 93 -0.07 -12.55 2.45
N ASP A 94 0.38 -13.30 1.44
CA ASP A 94 1.70 -13.97 1.41
C ASP A 94 2.75 -13.22 0.57
N ALA A 95 2.43 -12.02 0.09
CA ALA A 95 3.36 -11.24 -0.73
C ALA A 95 4.60 -10.84 0.09
N PRO A 96 5.79 -10.84 -0.55
CA PRO A 96 7.04 -10.40 0.07
C PRO A 96 6.94 -8.93 0.51
N LEU A 97 7.19 -8.69 1.79
CA LEU A 97 7.11 -7.39 2.44
C LEU A 97 8.37 -6.58 2.23
N GLN A 98 8.18 -5.30 1.90
CA GLN A 98 9.20 -4.27 1.88
C GLN A 98 8.87 -3.24 2.96
N LEU A 99 9.71 -3.15 3.98
CA LEU A 99 9.49 -2.30 5.15
C LEU A 99 10.37 -1.06 5.05
N PHE A 100 9.82 0.11 5.40
CA PHE A 100 10.54 1.38 5.41
C PHE A 100 10.48 2.01 6.79
N TYR A 101 11.65 2.30 7.34
CA TYR A 101 11.83 3.02 8.60
C TYR A 101 12.83 4.17 8.42
N SER A 102 12.63 5.30 9.11
CA SER A 102 13.51 6.48 9.06
C SER A 102 13.77 6.93 10.49
N ALA A 103 15.04 6.94 10.87
CA ALA A 103 15.52 7.28 12.22
C ALA A 103 15.50 8.79 12.50
N ASP A 104 15.17 9.61 11.50
CA ASP A 104 15.17 11.08 11.61
C ASP A 104 13.82 11.63 12.12
N GLN A 105 12.86 10.76 12.43
CA GLN A 105 11.64 11.10 13.16
C GLN A 105 11.96 11.25 14.66
N PRO A 106 11.14 11.98 15.46
CA PRO A 106 11.26 11.92 16.91
C PRO A 106 11.24 10.47 17.38
N ALA A 107 11.91 10.20 18.51
CA ALA A 107 12.28 8.87 19.00
C ALA A 107 11.25 7.76 18.69
N PHE A 108 11.76 6.63 18.17
CA PHE A 108 11.03 5.39 17.91
C PHE A 108 9.94 5.14 18.96
N THR A 109 8.69 5.30 18.54
CA THR A 109 7.54 5.30 19.45
C THR A 109 7.23 3.87 19.91
N ASP A 110 6.43 3.73 20.96
CA ASP A 110 5.99 2.41 21.39
C ASP A 110 5.06 1.74 20.36
N ASP A 111 4.34 2.53 19.56
CA ASP A 111 3.55 2.04 18.42
C ASP A 111 4.46 1.48 17.30
N ASP A 112 5.58 2.15 17.00
CA ASP A 112 6.56 1.68 16.01
C ASP A 112 7.20 0.36 16.45
N LYS A 113 7.51 0.22 17.76
CA LYS A 113 7.98 -1.04 18.34
C LYS A 113 6.93 -2.14 18.22
N ALA A 114 5.69 -1.86 18.58
CA ALA A 114 4.61 -2.83 18.57
C ALA A 114 4.36 -3.40 17.17
N ILE A 115 4.40 -2.55 16.13
CA ILE A 115 4.20 -3.04 14.77
C ILE A 115 5.39 -3.84 14.26
N LEU A 116 6.61 -3.38 14.57
CA LEU A 116 7.81 -4.10 14.16
C LEU A 116 7.84 -5.48 14.84
N ASP A 117 7.51 -5.56 16.13
CA ASP A 117 7.41 -6.81 16.87
C ASP A 117 6.35 -7.76 16.29
N ALA A 118 5.17 -7.23 15.95
CA ALA A 118 4.12 -8.01 15.29
C ALA A 118 4.58 -8.56 13.92
N ILE A 119 5.25 -7.73 13.11
CA ILE A 119 5.79 -8.14 11.80
C ILE A 119 6.87 -9.20 11.97
N VAL A 120 7.82 -9.02 12.89
CA VAL A 120 8.90 -9.98 13.14
C VAL A 120 8.35 -11.31 13.67
N THR A 121 7.40 -11.25 14.59
CA THR A 121 6.83 -12.45 15.24
C THR A 121 5.97 -13.27 14.27
N HIS A 122 5.14 -12.62 13.46
CA HIS A 122 4.12 -13.32 12.65
C HIS A 122 4.42 -13.35 11.15
N HIS A 123 5.29 -12.48 10.67
CA HIS A 123 5.50 -12.26 9.23
C HIS A 123 6.97 -12.18 8.82
N SER A 124 7.92 -12.54 9.70
CA SER A 124 9.36 -12.49 9.40
C SER A 124 9.75 -13.23 8.13
N GLY A 125 9.16 -14.41 7.87
CA GLY A 125 9.41 -15.18 6.65
C GLY A 125 8.97 -14.50 5.35
N ARG A 126 8.15 -13.45 5.44
CA ARG A 126 7.72 -12.64 4.29
C ARG A 126 8.59 -11.40 4.08
N VAL A 127 9.41 -11.00 5.06
CA VAL A 127 10.21 -9.77 4.95
C VAL A 127 11.35 -10.00 3.97
N GLU A 128 11.24 -9.40 2.79
CA GLU A 128 12.25 -9.47 1.73
C GLU A 128 13.26 -8.33 1.86
N GLN A 129 12.78 -7.13 2.22
CA GLN A 129 13.61 -5.94 2.32
C GLN A 129 13.22 -5.10 3.54
N LEU A 130 14.23 -4.64 4.28
CA LEU A 130 14.10 -3.65 5.35
C LEU A 130 14.99 -2.45 5.00
N HIS A 131 14.36 -1.32 4.73
CA HIS A 131 15.00 -0.06 4.41
C HIS A 131 15.04 0.82 5.63
N ILE A 132 16.25 1.14 6.10
CA ILE A 132 16.47 2.06 7.22
C ILE A 132 17.15 3.31 6.66
N VAL A 133 16.51 4.46 6.84
CA VAL A 133 17.08 5.77 6.49
C VAL A 133 17.61 6.41 7.77
N THR A 134 18.92 6.62 7.83
CA THR A 134 19.62 7.36 8.88
C THR A 134 20.39 8.50 8.20
N ASP A 135 20.19 9.75 8.62
CA ASP A 135 21.12 10.83 8.24
C ASP A 135 22.50 10.70 8.91
#